data_AF-A0A1S8WP43-F1
#
_entry.id   AF-A0A1S8WP43-F1
#
_cell.length_a   1.000
_cell.length_b   1.000
_cell.length_c   1.000
_cell.angle_alpha   90.00
_cell.angle_beta   90.00
_cell.angle_gamma   90.00
#
_symmetry.space_group_name_H-M   'P 1'
#
loop_
_entity.id
_entity.type
_entity.pdbx_description
1 polymer ?
#
loop_
_entity_poly.entity_id
_entity_poly.type
_entity_poly.pdbx_seq_one_letter_code
_entity_poly.pdbx_strand_id
1 'polypeptide(L)'
;MPDSITNINCSEIKKQVEETRTPKNIHKALLKDSAKPLLDNLHPNPLVEIDFWKAKAADLLNIFEQLNASKVRQMAKILEQANSSYFLPFKDMFKSVVAALREAQDIDAHLSVLRPYVEDMERADFDQLPQQIDPCRNYLDPTDVLKGEAEEAIVKVDEVLRLLHTFKSSYEHHRENLPSYFDKITDFQTQQVAVVPWEFKTELAFGRFDAFTERVEMIRWRFNERPPGCSVMTINLKKVHCPADARLI
;
A
#
# COMPACT_ATOMS: atom_id res chain seq x y z
N MET A 1 61.43 -16.08 -16.24
CA MET A 1 60.70 -14.84 -16.55
C MET A 1 59.43 -14.88 -15.70
N PRO A 2 59.25 -13.99 -14.71
CA PRO A 2 58.06 -14.02 -13.88
C PRO A 2 56.95 -13.14 -14.49
N ASP A 3 55.83 -13.80 -14.78
CA ASP A 3 54.42 -13.39 -14.74
C ASP A 3 54.09 -11.89 -14.84
N SER A 4 53.63 -11.48 -16.02
CA SER A 4 53.07 -10.14 -16.29
C SER A 4 51.58 -10.01 -15.91
N ILE A 5 51.12 -10.64 -14.83
CA ILE A 5 49.74 -10.49 -14.32
C ILE A 5 49.76 -9.82 -12.94
N THR A 6 50.31 -8.62 -12.86
CA THR A 6 50.20 -7.79 -11.65
C THR A 6 50.09 -6.32 -12.02
N ASN A 7 48.97 -5.94 -12.64
CA ASN A 7 48.45 -4.60 -12.42
C ASN A 7 46.97 -4.48 -12.75
N ILE A 8 46.14 -5.29 -12.09
CA ILE A 8 44.72 -5.01 -12.01
C ILE A 8 44.55 -3.93 -10.95
N ASN A 9 44.63 -2.67 -11.37
CA ASN A 9 44.46 -1.52 -10.50
C ASN A 9 43.01 -1.50 -9.97
N CYS A 10 42.81 -1.88 -8.70
CA CYS A 10 41.52 -1.86 -8.02
C CYS A 10 40.79 -0.50 -8.15
N SER A 11 41.53 0.62 -8.30
CA SER A 11 40.92 1.94 -8.50
C SER A 11 40.31 2.12 -9.90
N GLU A 12 40.88 1.49 -10.93
CA GLU A 12 40.34 1.50 -12.30
C GLU A 12 39.07 0.64 -12.39
N ILE A 13 39.07 -0.51 -11.69
CA ILE A 13 37.91 -1.39 -11.54
C ILE A 13 36.77 -0.66 -10.83
N LYS A 14 37.07 0.00 -9.71
CA LYS A 14 36.09 0.79 -8.96
C LYS A 14 35.51 1.90 -9.81
N LYS A 15 36.36 2.61 -10.56
CA LYS A 15 35.93 3.64 -11.50
C LYS A 15 35.00 3.08 -12.58
N GLN A 16 35.29 1.93 -13.17
CA GLN A 16 34.38 1.32 -14.16
C GLN A 16 33.05 0.80 -13.56
N VAL A 17 33.07 0.33 -12.31
CA VAL A 17 31.85 -0.09 -11.58
C VAL A 17 31.02 1.11 -11.10
N GLU A 18 31.65 2.25 -10.80
CA GLU A 18 30.98 3.51 -10.42
C GLU A 18 30.54 4.35 -11.65
N GLU A 19 31.26 4.27 -12.76
CA GLU A 19 30.91 4.89 -14.06
C GLU A 19 29.72 4.18 -14.72
N THR A 20 29.55 2.89 -14.45
CA THR A 20 28.29 2.22 -14.80
C THR A 20 27.19 2.81 -13.93
N ARG A 21 26.10 3.26 -14.56
CA ARG A 21 24.94 3.96 -13.93
C ARG A 21 24.23 3.13 -12.83
N THR A 22 24.70 1.91 -12.60
CA THR A 22 24.19 0.82 -11.78
C THR A 22 24.09 1.14 -10.29
N PRO A 23 25.11 1.65 -9.56
CA PRO A 23 25.02 1.82 -8.10
C PRO A 23 23.95 2.84 -7.68
N LYS A 24 23.83 3.95 -8.41
CA LYS A 24 22.82 4.99 -8.14
C LYS A 24 21.40 4.49 -8.43
N ASN A 25 21.23 3.68 -9.48
CA ASN A 25 19.94 3.09 -9.82
C ASN A 25 19.53 1.99 -8.83
N ILE A 26 20.48 1.20 -8.32
CA ILE A 26 20.26 0.15 -7.32
C ILE A 26 19.75 0.75 -6.01
N HIS A 27 20.46 1.72 -5.43
CA HIS A 27 20.00 2.36 -4.20
C HIS A 27 18.63 3.03 -4.39
N LYS A 28 18.41 3.69 -5.52
CA LYS A 28 17.12 4.33 -5.82
C LYS A 28 15.98 3.31 -5.90
N ALA A 29 16.17 2.18 -6.57
CA ALA A 29 15.14 1.15 -6.72
C ALA A 29 14.85 0.43 -5.40
N LEU A 30 15.88 0.12 -4.62
CA LEU A 30 15.74 -0.55 -3.32
C LEU A 30 15.03 0.33 -2.28
N LEU A 31 15.28 1.65 -2.31
CA LEU A 31 14.69 2.60 -1.35
C LEU A 31 13.30 3.12 -1.76
N LYS A 32 12.73 2.68 -2.89
CA LYS A 32 11.35 3.03 -3.24
C LYS A 32 10.39 2.39 -2.24
N ASP A 33 9.66 3.26 -1.55
CA ASP A 33 8.63 2.92 -0.58
C ASP A 33 7.24 3.11 -1.20
N SER A 34 6.39 2.09 -1.11
CA SER A 34 5.02 2.13 -1.63
C SER A 34 4.13 3.03 -0.78
N ALA A 35 4.42 3.17 0.52
CA ALA A 35 3.68 4.03 1.44
C ALA A 35 3.97 5.52 1.23
N LYS A 36 4.96 5.88 0.40
CA LYS A 36 5.38 7.28 0.22
C LYS A 36 4.23 8.24 -0.13
N PRO A 37 3.30 7.92 -1.06
CA PRO A 37 2.17 8.80 -1.33
C PRO A 37 1.28 9.01 -0.10
N LEU A 38 1.07 7.98 0.72
CA LEU A 38 0.30 8.10 1.97
C LEU A 38 1.01 9.00 2.98
N LEU A 39 2.33 8.83 3.13
CA LEU A 39 3.17 9.66 4.02
C LEU A 39 3.25 11.12 3.56
N ASP A 40 3.21 11.34 2.25
CA ASP A 40 3.15 12.67 1.63
C ASP A 40 1.71 13.26 1.66
N ASN A 41 0.78 12.64 2.40
CA ASN A 41 -0.63 13.02 2.58
C ASN A 41 -1.45 13.04 1.27
N LEU A 42 -1.03 12.26 0.27
CA LEU A 42 -1.80 12.06 -0.94
C LEU A 42 -2.93 11.05 -0.71
N HIS A 43 -3.75 10.87 -1.74
CA HIS A 43 -4.92 9.99 -1.73
C HIS A 43 -4.82 8.97 -2.87
N PRO A 44 -3.81 8.08 -2.82
CA PRO A 44 -3.67 7.06 -3.85
C PRO A 44 -4.88 6.11 -3.81
N ASN A 45 -5.36 5.71 -4.99
CA ASN A 45 -6.30 4.60 -5.10
C ASN A 45 -5.54 3.26 -4.96
N PRO A 46 -6.24 2.14 -4.73
CA PRO A 46 -5.57 0.84 -4.61
C PRO A 46 -4.79 0.45 -5.88
N LEU A 47 -5.19 0.93 -7.07
CA LEU A 47 -4.46 0.69 -8.32
C LEU A 47 -3.03 1.24 -8.30
N VAL A 48 -2.78 2.36 -7.62
CA VAL A 48 -1.43 2.93 -7.45
C VAL A 48 -0.49 1.93 -6.79
N GLU A 49 -0.95 1.18 -5.79
CA GLU A 49 -0.13 0.16 -5.11
C GLU A 49 0.19 -1.00 -6.06
N ILE A 50 -0.80 -1.47 -6.83
CA ILE A 50 -0.61 -2.55 -7.81
C ILE A 50 0.39 -2.11 -8.90
N ASP A 51 0.24 -0.90 -9.43
CA ASP A 51 1.14 -0.36 -10.45
C ASP A 51 2.55 -0.13 -9.90
N PHE A 52 2.67 0.30 -8.63
CA PHE A 52 3.94 0.49 -7.95
C PHE A 52 4.73 -0.82 -7.90
N TRP A 53 4.13 -1.91 -7.41
CA TRP A 53 4.83 -3.19 -7.25
C TRP A 53 5.21 -3.80 -8.60
N LYS A 54 4.33 -3.70 -9.59
CA LYS A 54 4.63 -4.09 -10.98
C LYS A 54 5.84 -3.33 -11.54
N ALA A 55 5.88 -2.01 -11.35
CA ALA A 55 7.00 -1.18 -11.79
C ALA A 55 8.29 -1.48 -11.02
N LYS A 56 8.20 -1.70 -9.69
CA LYS A 56 9.34 -2.05 -8.84
C LYS A 56 9.95 -3.40 -9.23
N ALA A 57 9.12 -4.39 -9.52
CA ALA A 57 9.57 -5.69 -10.02
C ALA A 57 10.31 -5.56 -11.37
N ALA A 58 9.76 -4.78 -12.31
CA ALA A 58 10.39 -4.54 -13.60
C ALA A 58 11.74 -3.79 -13.48
N ASP A 59 11.80 -2.75 -12.63
CA ASP A 59 13.04 -2.00 -12.35
C ASP A 59 14.13 -2.92 -11.78
N LEU A 60 13.78 -3.75 -10.79
CA LEU A 60 14.71 -4.67 -10.15
C LEU A 60 15.15 -5.80 -11.09
N LEU A 61 14.27 -6.28 -11.96
CA LEU A 61 14.62 -7.28 -12.97
C LEU A 61 15.67 -6.74 -13.95
N ASN A 62 15.47 -5.51 -14.46
CA ASN A 62 16.43 -4.85 -15.34
C ASN A 62 17.80 -4.68 -14.66
N ILE A 63 17.82 -4.31 -13.37
CA ILE A 63 19.06 -4.22 -12.60
C ILE A 63 19.72 -5.60 -12.45
N PHE A 64 18.95 -6.63 -12.13
CA PHE A 64 19.45 -8.00 -12.01
C PHE A 64 20.05 -8.50 -13.34
N GLU A 65 19.41 -8.23 -14.47
CA GLU A 65 19.94 -8.56 -15.80
C GLU A 65 21.27 -7.87 -16.08
N GLN A 66 21.39 -6.58 -15.74
CA GLN A 66 22.64 -5.82 -15.89
C GLN A 66 23.76 -6.41 -15.02
N LEU A 67 23.46 -6.79 -13.77
CA LEU A 67 24.44 -7.43 -12.89
C LEU A 67 24.82 -8.84 -13.36
N ASN A 68 23.95 -9.50 -14.10
CA ASN A 68 24.20 -10.81 -14.71
C ASN A 68 24.84 -10.76 -16.09
N ALA A 69 25.05 -9.56 -16.66
CA ALA A 69 25.75 -9.41 -17.92
C ALA A 69 27.13 -10.08 -17.85
N SER A 70 27.54 -10.73 -18.95
CA SER A 70 28.78 -11.51 -19.02
C SER A 70 30.01 -10.72 -18.54
N LYS A 71 30.09 -9.43 -18.88
CA LYS A 71 31.15 -8.52 -18.44
C LYS A 71 31.18 -8.33 -16.92
N VAL A 72 30.03 -8.10 -16.29
CA VAL A 72 29.93 -7.88 -14.84
C VAL A 72 30.21 -9.17 -14.08
N ARG A 73 29.73 -10.31 -14.57
CA ARG A 73 30.08 -11.63 -14.01
C ARG A 73 31.57 -11.92 -14.09
N GLN A 74 32.23 -11.59 -15.20
CA GLN A 74 33.67 -11.74 -15.33
C GLN A 74 34.42 -10.83 -14.36
N MET A 75 33.93 -9.59 -14.16
CA MET A 75 34.46 -8.65 -13.18
C MET A 75 34.38 -9.20 -11.75
N ALA A 76 33.23 -9.80 -11.39
CA ALA A 76 33.04 -10.42 -10.10
C ALA A 76 34.03 -11.58 -9.85
N LYS A 77 34.28 -12.41 -10.87
CA LYS A 77 35.28 -13.49 -10.80
C LYS A 77 36.70 -12.95 -10.58
N ILE A 78 37.07 -11.86 -11.26
CA ILE A 78 38.38 -11.22 -11.09
C ILE A 78 38.51 -10.68 -9.67
N LEU A 79 37.47 -10.00 -9.16
CA LEU A 79 37.45 -9.48 -7.79
C LEU A 79 37.60 -10.60 -6.74
N GLU A 80 36.93 -11.74 -6.95
CA GLU A 80 37.01 -12.92 -6.09
C GLU A 80 38.41 -13.54 -6.12
N GLN A 81 38.96 -13.79 -7.32
CA GLN A 81 40.28 -14.40 -7.50
C GLN A 81 41.41 -13.52 -6.96
N ALA A 82 41.26 -12.19 -7.07
CA ALA A 82 42.20 -11.23 -6.52
C ALA A 82 42.07 -11.04 -5.00
N ASN A 83 41.14 -11.74 -4.34
CA ASN A 83 40.77 -11.56 -2.93
C ASN A 83 40.53 -10.07 -2.58
N SER A 84 39.84 -9.38 -3.49
CA SER A 84 39.65 -7.94 -3.40
C SER A 84 38.69 -7.58 -2.27
N SER A 85 39.00 -6.51 -1.53
CA SER A 85 38.09 -5.93 -0.52
C SER A 85 36.76 -5.45 -1.13
N TYR A 86 36.69 -5.24 -2.45
CA TYR A 86 35.47 -4.86 -3.16
C TYR A 86 34.54 -6.04 -3.48
N PHE A 87 35.02 -7.28 -3.35
CA PHE A 87 34.21 -8.45 -3.65
C PHE A 87 33.05 -8.63 -2.66
N LEU A 88 33.29 -8.46 -1.35
CA LEU A 88 32.26 -8.63 -0.33
C LEU A 88 31.11 -7.62 -0.49
N PRO A 89 31.36 -6.29 -0.62
CA PRO A 89 30.28 -5.32 -0.87
C PRO A 89 29.51 -5.59 -2.16
N PHE A 90 30.19 -6.01 -3.24
CA PHE A 90 29.52 -6.38 -4.49
C PHE A 90 28.59 -7.59 -4.30
N LYS A 91 29.06 -8.62 -3.60
CA LYS A 91 28.28 -9.82 -3.28
C LYS A 91 27.06 -9.50 -2.43
N ASP A 92 27.20 -8.64 -1.43
CA ASP A 92 26.10 -8.21 -0.57
C ASP A 92 25.07 -7.39 -1.34
N MET A 93 25.52 -6.42 -2.15
CA MET A 93 24.65 -5.66 -3.05
C MET A 93 23.88 -6.58 -4.01
N PHE A 94 24.54 -7.56 -4.63
CA PHE A 94 23.90 -8.52 -5.52
C PHE A 94 22.83 -9.34 -4.79
N LYS A 95 23.13 -9.84 -3.59
CA LYS A 95 22.15 -10.55 -2.74
C LYS A 95 20.95 -9.67 -2.40
N SER A 96 21.16 -8.40 -2.04
CA SER A 96 20.06 -7.47 -1.76
C SER A 96 19.14 -7.26 -2.96
N VAL A 97 19.71 -7.12 -4.17
CA VAL A 97 18.92 -7.01 -5.41
C VAL A 97 18.10 -8.27 -5.67
N VAL A 98 18.70 -9.47 -5.50
CA VAL A 98 17.99 -10.74 -5.70
C VAL A 98 16.85 -10.91 -4.70
N ALA A 99 17.09 -10.61 -3.42
CA ALA A 99 16.06 -10.69 -2.38
C ALA A 99 14.90 -9.73 -2.67
N ALA A 100 15.20 -8.47 -2.97
CA ALA A 100 14.19 -7.46 -3.27
C ALA A 100 13.41 -7.77 -4.56
N LEU A 101 14.06 -8.32 -5.59
CA LEU A 101 13.39 -8.73 -6.83
C LEU A 101 12.39 -9.86 -6.56
N ARG A 102 12.80 -10.88 -5.80
CA ARG A 102 11.94 -12.00 -5.44
C ARG A 102 10.72 -11.53 -4.67
N GLU A 103 10.92 -10.67 -3.68
CA GLU A 103 9.83 -10.06 -2.91
C GLU A 103 8.89 -9.26 -3.81
N ALA A 104 9.42 -8.37 -4.66
CA ALA A 104 8.60 -7.55 -5.54
C ALA A 104 7.79 -8.37 -6.56
N GLN A 105 8.36 -9.46 -7.09
CA GLN A 105 7.66 -10.38 -7.99
C GLN A 105 6.55 -11.16 -7.28
N ASP A 106 6.81 -11.61 -6.05
CA ASP A 106 5.82 -12.33 -5.25
C ASP A 106 4.63 -11.41 -4.91
N ILE A 107 4.89 -10.18 -4.48
CA ILE A 107 3.85 -9.19 -4.19
C ILE A 107 3.07 -8.83 -5.47
N ASP A 108 3.75 -8.54 -6.59
CA ASP A 108 3.09 -8.24 -7.87
C ASP A 108 2.18 -9.40 -8.33
N ALA A 109 2.64 -10.65 -8.20
CA ALA A 109 1.86 -11.82 -8.55
C ALA A 109 0.54 -11.88 -7.76
N HIS A 110 0.59 -11.65 -6.45
CA HIS A 110 -0.60 -11.69 -5.60
C HIS A 110 -1.52 -10.47 -5.82
N LEU A 111 -0.96 -9.26 -5.96
CA LEU A 111 -1.74 -8.04 -6.18
C LEU A 111 -2.37 -8.00 -7.57
N SER A 112 -1.72 -8.57 -8.58
CA SER A 112 -2.23 -8.57 -9.96
C SER A 112 -3.58 -9.29 -10.10
N VAL A 113 -3.83 -10.31 -9.28
CA VAL A 113 -5.11 -11.04 -9.22
C VAL A 113 -6.25 -10.15 -8.73
N LEU A 114 -5.95 -9.15 -7.89
CA LEU A 114 -6.94 -8.23 -7.35
C LEU A 114 -7.33 -7.11 -8.31
N ARG A 115 -6.48 -6.80 -9.31
CA ARG A 115 -6.70 -5.71 -10.26
C ARG A 115 -8.11 -5.68 -10.88
N PRO A 116 -8.65 -6.76 -11.47
CA PRO A 116 -9.99 -6.71 -12.08
C PRO A 116 -11.06 -6.30 -11.07
N TYR A 117 -10.99 -6.81 -9.84
CA TYR A 117 -11.95 -6.46 -8.77
C TYR A 117 -11.83 -5.00 -8.33
N VAL A 118 -10.62 -4.47 -8.26
CA VAL A 118 -10.39 -3.06 -7.92
C VAL A 118 -10.88 -2.14 -9.04
N GLU A 119 -10.63 -2.49 -10.30
CA GLU A 119 -11.10 -1.70 -11.43
C GLU A 119 -12.63 -1.78 -11.60
N ASP A 120 -13.23 -2.94 -11.36
CA ASP A 120 -14.68 -3.10 -11.33
C ASP A 120 -15.27 -2.28 -10.16
N MET A 121 -14.56 -2.19 -9.03
CA MET A 121 -14.97 -1.37 -7.91
C MET A 121 -14.98 0.13 -8.25
N GLU A 122 -14.01 0.62 -9.02
CA GLU A 122 -13.98 2.02 -9.46
C GLU A 122 -15.07 2.36 -10.50
N ARG A 123 -15.58 1.36 -11.23
CA ARG A 123 -16.57 1.55 -12.31
C ARG A 123 -18.02 1.38 -11.89
N ALA A 124 -18.27 0.72 -10.76
CA ALA A 124 -19.61 0.36 -10.33
C ALA A 124 -20.37 1.55 -9.73
N ASP A 125 -21.67 1.61 -10.01
CA ASP A 125 -22.60 2.55 -9.38
C ASP A 125 -22.99 2.07 -7.97
N PHE A 126 -23.37 3.01 -7.08
CA PHE A 126 -23.76 2.72 -5.69
C PHE A 126 -24.84 1.61 -5.58
N ASP A 127 -25.75 1.55 -6.56
CA ASP A 127 -26.86 0.60 -6.59
C ASP A 127 -26.44 -0.84 -6.95
N GLN A 128 -25.25 -1.03 -7.51
CA GLN A 128 -24.83 -2.31 -8.08
C GLN A 128 -24.10 -3.20 -7.08
N LEU A 129 -23.51 -2.64 -6.02
CA LEU A 129 -22.76 -3.40 -5.01
C LEU A 129 -22.89 -2.79 -3.60
N PRO A 130 -23.70 -3.38 -2.68
CA PRO A 130 -23.96 -2.85 -1.34
C PRO A 130 -22.79 -2.97 -0.34
N GLN A 131 -21.56 -3.15 -0.82
CA GLN A 131 -20.31 -3.22 -0.03
C GLN A 131 -19.22 -2.24 -0.51
N GLN A 132 -19.55 -1.29 -1.40
CA GLN A 132 -18.58 -0.35 -1.97
C GLN A 132 -18.56 1.00 -1.28
N ILE A 133 -17.37 1.46 -0.89
CA ILE A 133 -17.18 2.72 -0.15
C ILE A 133 -17.08 3.94 -1.06
N ASP A 134 -16.42 3.81 -2.22
CA ASP A 134 -16.13 4.94 -3.10
C ASP A 134 -17.41 5.64 -3.64
N PRO A 135 -18.47 4.92 -4.02
CA PRO A 135 -19.70 5.55 -4.49
C PRO A 135 -20.48 6.30 -3.38
N CYS A 136 -20.21 6.04 -2.09
CA CYS A 136 -20.91 6.69 -0.97
C CYS A 136 -20.82 8.22 -0.99
N ARG A 137 -19.68 8.78 -1.44
CA ARG A 137 -19.46 10.23 -1.45
C ARG A 137 -20.27 10.94 -2.53
N ASN A 138 -20.47 10.29 -3.67
CA ASN A 138 -21.29 10.83 -4.76
C ASN A 138 -22.78 10.59 -4.48
N TYR A 139 -23.11 9.50 -3.76
CA TYR A 139 -24.47 9.17 -3.35
C TYR A 139 -24.99 10.10 -2.22
N LEU A 140 -24.09 10.58 -1.35
CA LEU A 140 -24.36 11.64 -0.36
C LEU A 140 -23.88 13.01 -0.85
N ASP A 141 -24.41 13.50 -1.97
CA ASP A 141 -24.11 14.86 -2.38
C ASP A 141 -24.69 15.85 -1.34
N PRO A 142 -23.88 16.81 -0.82
CA PRO A 142 -24.35 17.77 0.18
C PRO A 142 -25.54 18.61 -0.28
N THR A 143 -25.70 18.82 -1.60
CA THR A 143 -26.81 19.58 -2.17
C THR A 143 -28.11 18.80 -2.05
N ASP A 144 -28.07 17.50 -2.32
CA ASP A 144 -29.25 16.63 -2.27
C ASP A 144 -29.64 16.32 -0.82
N VAL A 145 -28.66 16.12 0.08
CA VAL A 145 -28.90 15.89 1.51
C VAL A 145 -29.46 17.13 2.21
N LEU A 146 -29.04 18.33 1.81
CA LEU A 146 -29.45 19.58 2.47
C LEU A 146 -30.66 20.26 1.81
N LYS A 147 -30.96 20.00 0.53
CA LYS A 147 -32.11 20.56 -0.19
C LYS A 147 -33.25 19.56 -0.42
N GLY A 148 -33.00 18.26 -0.26
CA GLY A 148 -34.02 17.21 -0.34
C GLY A 148 -34.95 17.18 0.88
N GLU A 149 -36.01 16.38 0.79
CA GLU A 149 -36.90 16.11 1.92
C GLU A 149 -36.13 15.40 3.04
N ALA A 150 -36.40 15.76 4.29
CA ALA A 150 -35.63 15.27 5.42
C ALA A 150 -35.76 13.75 5.60
N GLU A 151 -36.94 13.24 5.26
CA GLU A 151 -37.31 11.84 5.30
C GLU A 151 -36.60 11.01 4.21
N GLU A 152 -36.36 11.57 3.03
CA GLU A 152 -35.58 10.90 1.97
C GLU A 152 -34.08 10.94 2.28
N ALA A 153 -33.59 12.08 2.76
CA ALA A 153 -32.18 12.27 3.10
C ALA A 153 -31.72 11.33 4.23
N ILE A 154 -32.55 11.14 5.27
CA ILE A 154 -32.18 10.27 6.39
C ILE A 154 -32.09 8.79 5.98
N VAL A 155 -32.94 8.32 5.06
CA VAL A 155 -32.88 6.94 4.54
C VAL A 155 -31.57 6.73 3.77
N LYS A 156 -31.15 7.70 2.95
CA LYS A 156 -29.86 7.63 2.23
C LYS A 156 -28.67 7.63 3.20
N VAL A 157 -28.72 8.46 4.24
CA VAL A 157 -27.69 8.52 5.29
C VAL A 157 -27.59 7.19 6.05
N ASP A 158 -28.72 6.59 6.44
CA ASP A 158 -28.75 5.30 7.13
C ASP A 158 -28.19 4.17 6.27
N GLU A 159 -28.49 4.17 4.97
CA GLU A 159 -27.98 3.15 4.05
C GLU A 159 -26.47 3.27 3.84
N VAL A 160 -25.94 4.49 3.72
CA VAL A 160 -24.49 4.69 3.65
C VAL A 160 -23.80 4.29 4.95
N LEU A 161 -24.35 4.65 6.12
CA LEU A 161 -23.76 4.24 7.40
C LEU A 161 -23.76 2.72 7.56
N ARG A 162 -24.84 2.05 7.15
CA ARG A 162 -24.91 0.58 7.14
C ARG A 162 -23.78 -0.01 6.30
N LEU A 163 -23.54 0.54 5.11
CA LEU A 163 -22.47 0.08 4.23
C LEU A 163 -21.08 0.32 4.85
N LEU A 164 -20.82 1.54 5.35
CA LEU A 164 -19.54 1.89 6.00
C LEU A 164 -19.26 0.96 7.18
N HIS A 165 -20.22 0.76 8.07
CA HIS A 165 -20.04 -0.16 9.21
C HIS A 165 -19.83 -1.60 8.76
N THR A 166 -20.59 -2.08 7.77
CA THR A 166 -20.44 -3.45 7.25
C THR A 166 -19.03 -3.67 6.69
N PHE A 167 -18.50 -2.71 5.93
CA PHE A 167 -17.15 -2.78 5.40
C PHE A 167 -16.10 -2.84 6.54
N LYS A 168 -16.19 -1.93 7.52
CA LYS A 168 -15.24 -1.88 8.63
C LYS A 168 -15.28 -3.17 9.47
N SER A 169 -16.48 -3.69 9.74
CA SER A 169 -16.65 -4.96 10.44
C SER A 169 -16.09 -6.16 9.65
N SER A 170 -16.23 -6.18 8.32
CA SER A 170 -15.63 -7.22 7.48
C SER A 170 -14.11 -7.19 7.55
N TYR A 171 -13.50 -6.00 7.46
CA TYR A 171 -12.05 -5.85 7.61
C TYR A 171 -11.55 -6.36 8.97
N GLU A 172 -12.21 -5.94 10.06
CA GLU A 172 -11.84 -6.36 11.43
C GLU A 172 -11.95 -7.88 11.60
N HIS A 173 -13.03 -8.48 11.07
CA HIS A 173 -13.20 -9.92 11.07
C HIS A 173 -12.07 -10.66 10.34
N HIS A 174 -11.67 -10.19 9.15
CA HIS A 174 -10.55 -10.80 8.43
C HIS A 174 -9.20 -10.59 9.14
N ARG A 175 -9.01 -9.44 9.80
CA ARG A 175 -7.79 -9.15 10.58
C ARG A 175 -7.65 -10.08 11.78
N GLU A 176 -8.73 -10.35 12.51
CA GLU A 176 -8.73 -11.27 13.65
C GLU A 176 -8.50 -12.72 13.24
N ASN A 177 -9.02 -13.12 12.07
CA ASN A 177 -8.84 -14.47 11.53
C ASN A 177 -7.53 -14.66 10.76
N LEU A 178 -6.76 -13.58 10.54
CA LEU A 178 -5.50 -13.61 9.80
C LEU A 178 -4.53 -14.70 10.29
N PRO A 179 -4.32 -14.92 11.61
CA PRO A 179 -3.44 -15.99 12.09
C PRO A 179 -3.86 -17.39 11.60
N SER A 180 -5.17 -17.65 11.50
CA SER A 180 -5.70 -18.95 11.07
C SER A 180 -5.37 -19.31 9.61
N TYR A 181 -5.12 -18.30 8.78
CA TYR A 181 -4.72 -18.51 7.38
C TYR A 181 -3.28 -19.02 7.28
N PHE A 182 -2.47 -18.82 8.32
CA PHE A 182 -1.04 -19.12 8.37
C PHE A 182 -0.69 -20.39 9.16
N ASP A 183 -1.65 -20.99 9.87
CA ASP A 183 -1.46 -22.20 10.68
C ASP A 183 -0.92 -23.42 9.92
N LYS A 184 -1.00 -23.40 8.58
CA LYS A 184 -0.65 -24.52 7.69
C LYS A 184 0.67 -24.30 6.91
N ILE A 185 1.43 -23.24 7.18
CA ILE A 185 2.68 -22.99 6.45
C ILE A 185 3.84 -23.79 7.07
N THR A 186 4.30 -24.78 6.32
CA THR A 186 5.53 -25.54 6.58
C THR A 186 6.61 -25.13 5.58
N ASP A 187 7.85 -24.94 6.05
CA ASP A 187 9.01 -24.71 5.17
C ASP A 187 9.28 -25.94 4.28
N PHE A 188 10.12 -25.76 3.25
CA PHE A 188 10.71 -26.83 2.45
C PHE A 188 11.38 -27.93 3.30
N GLN A 189 11.75 -27.62 4.56
CA GLN A 189 12.32 -28.55 5.53
C GLN A 189 11.31 -29.06 6.59
N THR A 190 9.99 -28.94 6.36
CA THR A 190 8.92 -29.39 7.27
C THR A 190 8.92 -28.74 8.66
N GLN A 191 9.54 -27.57 8.80
CA GLN A 191 9.53 -26.80 10.04
C GLN A 191 8.45 -25.71 9.98
N GLN A 192 7.73 -25.53 11.07
CA GLN A 192 6.67 -24.52 11.17
C GLN A 192 7.32 -23.13 11.12
N VAL A 193 7.00 -22.34 10.09
CA VAL A 193 7.55 -20.99 9.95
C VAL A 193 6.76 -20.07 10.86
N ALA A 194 7.45 -19.41 11.80
CA ALA A 194 6.82 -18.35 12.60
C ALA A 194 6.48 -17.17 11.67
N VAL A 195 5.21 -17.06 11.28
CA VAL A 195 4.73 -15.95 10.45
C VAL A 195 4.71 -14.69 11.31
N VAL A 196 5.50 -13.69 10.93
CA VAL A 196 5.44 -12.36 11.53
C VAL A 196 4.14 -11.70 11.07
N PRO A 197 3.19 -11.40 11.97
CA PRO A 197 1.97 -10.72 11.61
C PRO A 197 2.30 -9.37 10.99
N TRP A 198 1.56 -9.00 9.95
CA TRP A 198 1.76 -7.72 9.27
C TRP A 198 1.39 -6.55 10.20
N GLU A 199 2.39 -5.77 10.62
CA GLU A 199 2.19 -4.57 11.46
C GLU A 199 1.71 -3.38 10.59
N PHE A 200 0.43 -3.41 10.22
CA PHE A 200 -0.19 -2.31 9.51
C PHE A 200 -0.65 -1.21 10.44
N LYS A 201 -0.24 0.03 10.19
CA LYS A 201 -0.82 1.20 10.87
C LYS A 201 -2.22 1.46 10.32
N THR A 202 -3.23 0.87 10.97
CA THR A 202 -4.66 1.03 10.62
C THR A 202 -5.05 2.49 10.45
N GLU A 203 -4.47 3.40 11.24
CA GLU A 203 -4.69 4.85 11.15
C GLU A 203 -4.37 5.46 9.77
N LEU A 204 -3.34 4.95 9.08
CA LEU A 204 -2.95 5.46 7.75
C LEU A 204 -3.96 5.07 6.66
N ALA A 205 -4.63 3.94 6.82
CA ALA A 205 -5.65 3.47 5.87
C ALA A 205 -7.05 4.00 6.20
N PHE A 206 -7.43 3.91 7.48
CA PHE A 206 -8.78 4.18 7.93
C PHE A 206 -8.98 5.60 8.45
N GLY A 207 -7.94 6.41 8.68
CA GLY A 207 -8.10 7.76 9.23
C GLY A 207 -9.08 8.64 8.43
N ARG A 208 -9.05 8.57 7.09
CA ARG A 208 -10.01 9.29 6.23
C ARG A 208 -11.40 8.68 6.26
N PHE A 209 -11.47 7.35 6.31
CA PHE A 209 -12.70 6.58 6.37
C PHE A 209 -13.46 6.87 7.67
N ASP A 210 -12.76 6.84 8.81
CA ASP A 210 -13.29 7.10 10.14
C ASP A 210 -13.79 8.54 10.24
N ALA A 211 -12.97 9.51 9.83
CA ALA A 211 -13.40 10.91 9.81
C ALA A 211 -14.62 11.15 8.89
N PHE A 212 -14.76 10.40 7.79
CA PHE A 212 -15.97 10.47 6.96
C PHE A 212 -17.18 9.85 7.66
N THR A 213 -17.01 8.67 8.25
CA THR A 213 -18.06 7.95 8.98
C THR A 213 -18.59 8.80 10.12
N GLU A 214 -17.72 9.40 10.95
CA GLU A 214 -18.08 10.32 12.03
C GLU A 214 -18.90 11.53 11.52
N ARG A 215 -18.55 12.08 10.34
CA ARG A 215 -19.31 13.19 9.75
C ARG A 215 -20.71 12.75 9.32
N VAL A 216 -20.84 11.56 8.74
CA VAL A 216 -22.14 11.03 8.31
C VAL A 216 -23.01 10.66 9.53
N GLU A 217 -22.42 10.10 10.59
CA GLU A 217 -23.10 9.86 11.87
C GLU A 217 -23.60 11.16 12.51
N MET A 218 -22.77 12.20 12.49
CA MET A 218 -23.17 13.52 12.98
C MET A 218 -24.37 14.06 12.17
N ILE A 219 -24.38 13.88 10.85
CA ILE A 219 -25.50 14.29 10.00
C ILE A 219 -26.76 13.52 10.40
N ARG A 220 -26.68 12.20 10.53
CA ARG A 220 -27.79 11.34 11.00
C ARG A 220 -28.35 11.82 12.33
N TRP A 221 -27.49 12.09 13.30
CA TRP A 221 -27.89 12.59 14.61
C TRP A 221 -28.68 13.90 14.51
N ARG A 222 -28.27 14.83 13.63
CA ARG A 222 -29.00 16.09 13.41
C ARG A 222 -30.37 15.92 12.79
N PHE A 223 -30.57 14.90 11.95
CA PHE A 223 -31.88 14.60 11.39
C PHE A 223 -32.83 14.07 12.47
N ASN A 224 -32.35 13.24 13.40
CA ASN A 224 -33.15 12.69 14.50
C ASN A 224 -33.52 13.72 15.59
N GLU A 225 -32.68 14.72 15.82
CA GLU A 225 -32.95 15.81 16.79
C GLU A 225 -33.91 16.89 16.24
N ARG A 226 -34.42 16.74 15.01
CA ARG A 226 -35.29 17.74 14.38
C ARG A 226 -36.71 17.68 15.00
N PRO A 227 -37.23 18.77 15.58
CA PRO A 227 -38.64 18.81 15.98
C PRO A 227 -39.53 18.71 14.73
N PRO A 228 -40.68 18.00 14.79
CA PRO A 228 -41.58 17.91 13.65
C PRO A 228 -42.08 19.31 13.24
N GLY A 229 -41.82 19.72 12.00
CA GLY A 229 -42.38 20.94 11.38
C GLY A 229 -41.43 22.08 10.97
N CYS A 230 -40.10 21.91 10.98
CA CYS A 230 -39.16 22.97 10.61
C CYS A 230 -38.49 22.72 9.24
N SER A 231 -38.89 23.44 8.19
CA SER A 231 -38.44 23.18 6.80
C SER A 231 -37.11 23.80 6.38
N VAL A 232 -36.60 24.85 7.03
CA VAL A 232 -35.29 25.44 6.64
C VAL A 232 -34.64 26.16 7.81
N MET A 233 -33.38 25.83 8.13
CA MET A 233 -32.42 26.81 8.67
C MET A 233 -30.98 26.50 8.27
N THR A 234 -30.25 27.57 7.97
CA THR A 234 -28.82 27.61 7.68
C THR A 234 -28.01 27.07 8.86
N ILE A 235 -27.42 25.88 8.70
CA ILE A 235 -26.61 25.23 9.73
C ILE A 235 -25.27 25.97 9.87
N ASN A 236 -25.04 26.63 11.00
CA ASN A 236 -23.74 27.24 11.31
C ASN A 236 -22.84 26.18 11.99
N LEU A 237 -21.96 25.56 11.20
CA LEU A 237 -21.06 24.46 11.59
C LEU A 237 -20.08 24.78 12.74
N LYS A 238 -19.97 26.05 13.18
CA LYS A 238 -18.98 26.48 14.18
C LYS A 238 -19.40 26.31 15.65
N LYS A 239 -20.60 25.81 15.95
CA LYS A 239 -21.15 25.81 17.32
C LYS A 239 -21.60 24.46 17.89
N VAL A 240 -21.31 23.33 17.25
CA VAL A 240 -21.81 22.05 17.77
C VAL A 240 -20.69 21.22 18.39
N HIS A 241 -20.74 21.14 19.71
CA HIS A 241 -20.04 20.15 20.51
C HIS A 241 -20.81 18.83 20.41
N CYS A 242 -20.10 17.74 20.10
CA CYS A 242 -20.65 16.38 20.08
C CYS A 242 -20.89 15.92 21.53
N PRO A 243 -22.01 15.24 21.85
CA PRO A 243 -22.13 14.50 23.10
C PRO A 243 -21.36 13.17 23.00
N ALA A 244 -20.05 13.25 22.81
CA ALA A 244 -19.13 12.10 22.85
C ALA A 244 -18.47 11.98 24.23
N ASP A 245 -19.27 12.09 25.29
CA ASP A 245 -18.86 11.77 26.66
C ASP A 245 -19.21 10.31 27.02
N ALA A 246 -19.07 9.41 26.04
CA ALA A 246 -19.02 7.97 26.23
C ALA A 246 -17.63 7.48 25.81
N ARG A 247 -16.61 7.96 26.52
CA ARG A 247 -15.28 7.34 26.51
C ARG A 247 -15.37 5.95 27.11
N LEU A 248 -14.84 4.98 26.37
CA LEU A 248 -13.90 3.95 26.84
C LEU A 248 -14.24 3.26 28.18
N ILE A 249 -14.76 2.04 28.07
CA ILE A 249 -14.23 0.88 28.82
C ILE A 249 -14.01 -0.23 27.80
#